data_AF-A0A661DGW5-F1
#
_entry.id   AF-A0A661DGW5-F1
#
_cell.length_a   1.000
_cell.length_b   1.000
_cell.length_c   1.000
_cell.angle_alpha   90.00
_cell.angle_beta   90.00
_cell.angle_gamma   90.00
#
_symmetry.space_group_name_H-M   'P 1'
#
loop_
_entity.id
_entity.type
_entity.pdbx_description
1 polymer ?
#
loop_
_entity_poly.entity_id
_entity_poly.type
_entity_poly.pdbx_seq_one_letter_code
_entity_poly.pdbx_strand_id
1 'polypeptide(L)'
;MGDRRSTLSSSIKKGIDSALKELHTAMPGEIISFDPDEQIADIQPMIKRVMGGEVVNLPVLKAVPVRFMKSGEFTVTFPLSEGDEVELIFQERSIDTWLEQGGIVAPDDVRKHALSDAIAIPVGYSQANKISNFDPDNLEIRSEGGASIKITPDGNIELNGNADFVTAFDDMKAAFDQLVNDFDLHQHTITSGSSAGTTTPPLTPSTADMAGAKVETVMVS
;
A
#
# COMPACT_ATOMS: atom_id res chain seq x y z
N MET A 1 -11.56 41.91 42.87
CA MET A 1 -12.56 41.39 43.83
C MET A 1 -13.20 40.18 43.17
N GLY A 2 -12.69 38.98 43.49
CA GLY A 2 -12.98 37.75 42.75
C GLY A 2 -14.40 37.25 42.99
N ASP A 3 -15.05 36.81 41.92
CA ASP A 3 -16.31 36.08 41.98
C ASP A 3 -16.05 34.71 42.62
N ARG A 4 -16.27 34.64 43.95
CA ARG A 4 -15.95 33.50 44.82
C ARG A 4 -16.93 32.34 44.70
N ARG A 5 -17.93 32.43 43.82
CA ARG A 5 -18.86 31.33 43.55
C ARG A 5 -18.58 30.85 42.14
N SER A 6 -17.93 29.68 41.99
CA SER A 6 -18.04 28.96 40.73
C SER A 6 -19.53 28.77 40.47
N THR A 7 -20.08 29.50 39.52
CA THR A 7 -21.49 29.37 39.16
C THR A 7 -21.74 27.93 38.74
N LEU A 8 -22.97 27.43 38.90
CA LEU A 8 -23.33 26.09 38.42
C LEU A 8 -22.90 25.89 36.95
N SER A 9 -23.01 26.95 36.13
CA SER A 9 -22.52 26.97 34.75
C SER A 9 -21.00 26.75 34.65
N SER A 10 -20.20 27.39 35.51
CA SER A 10 -18.74 27.19 35.53
C SER A 10 -18.36 25.75 35.90
N SER A 11 -19.05 25.15 36.88
CA SER A 11 -18.79 23.76 37.27
C SER A 11 -19.20 22.78 36.18
N ILE A 12 -20.34 23.00 35.51
CA ILE A 12 -20.77 22.16 34.37
C ILE A 12 -19.76 22.25 33.21
N LYS A 13 -19.32 23.46 32.84
CA LYS A 13 -18.32 23.65 31.78
C LYS A 13 -17.03 22.92 32.09
N LYS A 14 -16.51 23.05 33.33
CA LYS A 14 -15.31 22.31 33.76
C LYS A 14 -15.50 20.79 33.69
N GLY A 15 -16.69 20.29 34.04
CA GLY A 15 -17.01 18.87 33.92
C GLY A 15 -17.00 18.38 32.48
N ILE A 16 -17.61 19.14 31.56
CA ILE A 16 -17.58 18.84 30.12
C ILE A 16 -16.16 18.88 29.57
N ASP A 17 -15.38 19.93 29.89
CA ASP A 17 -13.99 20.06 29.46
C ASP A 17 -13.12 18.91 30.00
N SER A 18 -13.41 18.41 31.20
CA SER A 18 -12.72 17.24 31.76
C SER A 18 -13.07 15.96 30.99
N ALA A 19 -14.34 15.75 30.68
CA ALA A 19 -14.78 14.59 29.90
C ALA A 19 -14.19 14.62 28.48
N LEU A 20 -14.14 15.78 27.82
CA LEU A 20 -13.55 15.93 26.50
C LEU A 20 -12.04 15.69 26.49
N LYS A 21 -11.33 15.95 27.60
CA LYS A 21 -9.89 15.65 27.71
C LYS A 21 -9.60 14.15 27.78
N GLU A 22 -10.55 13.35 28.23
CA GLU A 22 -10.43 11.88 28.33
C GLU A 22 -11.08 11.16 27.13
N LEU A 23 -11.71 11.92 26.23
CA LEU A 23 -12.32 11.39 25.02
C LEU A 23 -11.26 11.20 23.94
N HIS A 24 -10.91 9.95 23.66
CA HIS A 24 -10.04 9.60 22.54
C HIS A 24 -10.88 9.20 21.32
N THR A 25 -10.59 9.81 20.17
CA THR A 25 -11.33 9.57 18.91
C THR A 25 -10.41 8.97 17.85
N ALA A 26 -9.40 9.72 17.44
CA ALA A 26 -8.35 9.25 16.56
C ALA A 26 -7.06 10.06 16.77
N MET A 27 -5.91 9.46 16.49
CA MET A 27 -4.62 10.15 16.50
C MET A 27 -3.56 9.40 15.69
N PRO A 28 -2.51 10.09 15.20
CA PRO A 28 -1.39 9.43 14.55
C PRO A 28 -0.55 8.62 15.54
N GLY A 29 -0.04 7.49 15.07
CA GLY A 29 0.88 6.61 15.78
C GLY A 29 2.02 6.14 14.88
N GLU A 30 3.10 5.69 15.50
CA GLU A 30 4.27 5.10 14.84
C GLU A 30 4.43 3.65 15.31
N ILE A 31 4.62 2.72 14.38
CA ILE A 31 4.83 1.30 14.68
C ILE A 31 6.21 1.11 15.33
N ILE A 32 6.23 0.47 16.50
CA ILE A 32 7.46 0.01 17.16
C ILE A 32 7.77 -1.43 16.76
N SER A 33 6.74 -2.28 16.72
CA SER A 33 6.87 -3.67 16.26
C SER A 33 5.55 -4.18 15.70
N PHE A 34 5.63 -5.09 14.73
CA PHE A 34 4.46 -5.68 14.07
C PHE A 34 4.59 -7.20 14.04
N ASP A 35 3.53 -7.90 14.46
CA ASP A 35 3.38 -9.34 14.33
C ASP A 35 2.46 -9.64 13.12
N PRO A 36 2.99 -10.22 12.03
CA PRO A 36 2.21 -10.50 10.82
C PRO A 36 1.23 -11.67 10.98
N ASP A 37 1.46 -12.60 11.91
CA ASP A 37 0.62 -13.78 12.10
C ASP A 37 -0.65 -13.41 12.88
N GLU A 38 -0.50 -12.62 13.95
CA GLU A 38 -1.62 -12.13 14.76
C GLU A 38 -2.22 -10.81 14.25
N GLN A 39 -1.52 -10.13 13.32
CA GLN A 39 -1.89 -8.82 12.78
C GLN A 39 -2.04 -7.74 13.86
N ILE A 40 -1.14 -7.76 14.84
CA ILE A 40 -1.08 -6.81 15.95
C ILE A 40 0.23 -6.03 15.95
N ALA A 41 0.20 -4.80 16.45
CA ALA A 41 1.37 -3.94 16.54
C ALA A 41 1.48 -3.27 17.91
N ASP A 42 2.72 -3.04 18.34
CA ASP A 42 3.00 -2.10 19.41
C ASP A 42 3.18 -0.71 18.77
N ILE A 43 2.42 0.28 19.22
CA ILE A 43 2.34 1.60 18.57
C ILE A 43 2.57 2.71 19.58
N GLN A 44 3.44 3.65 19.25
CA GLN A 44 3.65 4.88 20.02
C GLN A 44 2.76 6.01 19.46
N PRO A 45 1.80 6.54 20.23
CA PRO A 45 1.07 7.73 19.80
C PRO A 45 2.01 8.93 19.63
N MET A 46 1.87 9.66 18.52
CA MET A 46 2.80 10.74 18.15
C MET A 46 2.39 12.12 18.70
N ILE A 47 1.18 12.26 19.24
CA ILE A 47 0.70 13.52 19.83
C ILE A 47 0.83 13.48 21.36
N LYS A 48 1.57 14.44 21.91
CA LYS A 48 1.79 14.58 23.35
C LYS A 48 0.58 15.17 24.06
N ARG A 49 0.37 14.79 25.32
CA ARG A 49 -0.69 15.32 26.19
C ARG A 49 -0.13 16.39 27.12
N VAL A 50 -0.93 17.42 27.42
CA VAL A 50 -0.59 18.41 28.45
C VAL A 50 -1.21 17.99 29.77
N MET A 51 -0.38 17.63 30.76
CA MET A 51 -0.80 17.26 32.11
C MET A 51 -0.14 18.18 33.14
N GLY A 52 -0.94 18.93 33.89
CA GLY A 52 -0.41 19.82 34.93
C GLY A 52 0.48 20.96 34.43
N GLY A 53 0.47 21.26 33.13
CA GLY A 53 1.37 22.25 32.50
C GLY A 53 2.60 21.64 31.83
N GLU A 54 2.84 20.34 31.99
CA GLU A 54 3.92 19.62 31.32
C GLU A 54 3.41 18.87 30.09
N VAL A 55 4.23 18.85 29.04
CA VAL A 55 3.97 18.13 27.79
C VAL A 55 4.58 16.73 27.91
N VAL A 56 3.74 15.72 28.06
CA VAL A 56 4.15 14.32 28.28
C VAL A 56 3.78 13.43 27.10
N ASN A 57 4.62 12.43 26.82
CA ASN A 57 4.28 11.39 25.84
C ASN A 57 3.17 10.50 26.39
N LEU A 58 2.30 10.03 25.50
CA LEU A 58 1.38 8.95 25.82
C LEU A 58 2.14 7.63 25.90
N PRO A 59 1.65 6.66 26.70
CA PRO A 59 2.26 5.34 26.78
C PRO A 59 2.15 4.63 25.42
N VAL A 60 3.09 3.72 25.17
CA VAL A 60 3.02 2.79 24.04
C VAL A 60 1.77 1.92 24.20
N LEU A 61 0.96 1.86 23.15
CA LEU A 61 -0.17 0.95 23.06
C LEU A 61 0.35 -0.42 22.65
N LYS A 62 -0.02 -1.46 23.39
CA LYS A 62 0.46 -2.83 23.19
C LYS A 62 -0.59 -3.66 22.48
N ALA A 63 -0.14 -4.56 21.60
CA ALA A 63 -1.01 -5.52 20.91
C ALA A 63 -2.21 -4.87 20.20
N VAL A 64 -2.00 -3.71 19.57
CA VAL A 64 -3.06 -2.99 18.86
C VAL A 64 -3.38 -3.72 17.55
N PRO A 65 -4.63 -4.11 17.31
CA PRO A 65 -5.02 -4.76 16.06
C PRO A 65 -4.84 -3.82 14.86
N VAL A 66 -4.07 -4.27 13.88
CA VAL A 66 -3.90 -3.58 12.60
C VAL A 66 -4.98 -4.06 11.62
N ARG A 67 -5.63 -3.13 10.92
CA ARG A 67 -6.74 -3.44 10.00
C ARG A 67 -6.41 -2.97 8.59
N PHE A 68 -6.63 -3.89 7.65
CA PHE A 68 -6.39 -3.70 6.23
C PHE A 68 -7.70 -3.59 5.46
N MET A 69 -7.64 -3.11 4.21
CA MET A 69 -8.79 -3.11 3.32
C MET A 69 -9.14 -4.55 2.93
N LYS A 70 -10.19 -5.09 3.56
CA LYS A 70 -10.66 -6.46 3.36
C LYS A 70 -12.18 -6.47 3.21
N SER A 71 -12.67 -7.15 2.17
CA SER A 71 -14.10 -7.40 1.97
C SER A 71 -14.30 -8.65 1.11
N GLY A 72 -15.14 -9.57 1.57
CA GLY A 72 -15.38 -10.84 0.88
C GLY A 72 -14.08 -11.62 0.63
N GLU A 73 -13.84 -11.96 -0.63
CA GLU A 73 -12.68 -12.74 -1.08
C GLU A 73 -11.45 -11.88 -1.40
N PHE A 74 -11.56 -10.56 -1.29
CA PHE A 74 -10.50 -9.63 -1.67
C PHE A 74 -9.90 -8.94 -0.45
N THR A 75 -8.57 -8.85 -0.42
CA THR A 75 -7.80 -8.19 0.62
C THR A 75 -6.62 -7.44 0.01
N VAL A 76 -6.38 -6.21 0.45
CA VAL A 76 -5.17 -5.43 0.12
C VAL A 76 -4.34 -5.32 1.39
N THR A 77 -3.15 -5.93 1.40
CA THR A 77 -2.21 -5.91 2.53
C THR A 77 -0.98 -5.08 2.20
N PHE A 78 -0.40 -4.47 3.22
CA PHE A 78 0.86 -3.74 3.11
C PHE A 78 1.91 -4.39 4.02
N PRO A 79 3.18 -4.48 3.59
CA PRO A 79 4.27 -4.90 4.48
C PRO A 79 4.57 -3.75 5.45
N LEU A 80 4.31 -3.98 6.75
CA LEU A 80 4.55 -2.98 7.80
C LEU A 80 5.87 -3.25 8.52
N SER A 81 6.57 -2.18 8.87
CA SER A 81 7.86 -2.19 9.55
C SER A 81 7.89 -1.17 10.70
N GLU A 82 8.91 -1.29 11.55
CA GLU A 82 9.20 -0.27 12.57
C GLU A 82 9.41 1.11 11.90
N GLY A 83 8.81 2.14 12.47
CA GLY A 83 8.85 3.52 11.97
C GLY A 83 7.75 3.90 10.99
N ASP A 84 6.91 2.94 10.54
CA ASP A 84 5.77 3.25 9.70
C ASP A 84 4.70 4.04 10.47
N GLU A 85 4.17 5.08 9.85
CA GLU A 85 3.10 5.91 10.40
C GLU A 85 1.73 5.28 10.12
N VAL A 86 0.88 5.27 11.15
CA VAL A 86 -0.48 4.72 11.10
C VAL A 86 -1.46 5.66 11.77
N GLU A 87 -2.74 5.58 11.39
CA GLU A 87 -3.81 6.25 12.12
C GLU A 87 -4.39 5.30 13.18
N LEU A 88 -4.39 5.72 14.43
CA LEU A 88 -5.08 5.05 15.53
C LEU A 88 -6.51 5.56 15.60
N ILE A 89 -7.48 4.65 15.61
CA ILE A 89 -8.90 4.96 15.80
C ILE A 89 -9.38 4.28 17.07
N PHE A 90 -9.85 5.07 18.03
CA PHE A 90 -10.36 4.58 19.30
C PHE A 90 -11.84 4.27 19.19
N GLN A 91 -12.20 3.06 19.57
CA GLN A 91 -13.58 2.59 19.48
C GLN A 91 -14.43 3.20 20.60
N GLU A 92 -15.74 3.31 20.36
CA GLU A 92 -16.67 3.84 21.37
C GLU A 92 -16.65 2.98 22.65
N ARG A 93 -16.44 1.67 22.49
CA ARG A 93 -16.45 0.63 23.52
C ARG A 93 -15.29 -0.33 23.30
N SER A 94 -14.99 -1.11 24.35
CA SER A 94 -14.11 -2.28 24.24
C SER A 94 -14.54 -3.16 23.08
N ILE A 95 -13.55 -3.60 22.31
CA ILE A 95 -13.72 -4.50 21.17
C ILE A 95 -13.08 -5.87 21.41
N ASP A 96 -12.52 -6.13 22.59
CA ASP A 96 -11.76 -7.34 22.90
C ASP A 96 -12.57 -8.61 22.60
N THR A 97 -13.80 -8.69 23.15
CA THR A 97 -14.72 -9.80 22.86
C THR A 97 -15.05 -9.91 21.36
N TRP A 98 -15.17 -8.79 20.65
CA TRP A 98 -15.47 -8.80 19.21
C TRP A 98 -14.28 -9.25 18.37
N LEU A 99 -13.05 -8.92 18.78
CA LEU A 99 -11.82 -9.34 18.13
C LEU A 99 -11.67 -10.87 18.16
N GLU A 100 -12.09 -11.50 19.26
CA GLU A 100 -12.03 -12.96 19.42
C GLU A 100 -13.19 -13.69 18.71
N GLN A 101 -14.42 -13.18 18.84
CA GLN A 101 -15.62 -13.94 18.47
C GLN A 101 -16.24 -13.49 17.14
N GLY A 102 -16.00 -12.25 16.72
CA GLY A 102 -16.75 -11.59 15.65
C GLY A 102 -18.26 -11.48 15.95
N GLY A 103 -19.04 -11.14 14.93
CA GLY A 103 -20.50 -11.10 15.02
C GLY A 103 -21.04 -10.02 15.98
N ILE A 104 -22.23 -10.26 16.55
CA ILE A 104 -22.86 -9.36 17.52
C ILE A 104 -22.45 -9.80 18.92
N VAL A 105 -21.73 -8.93 19.64
CA VAL A 105 -21.26 -9.17 21.01
C VAL A 105 -21.73 -8.07 21.95
N ALA A 106 -21.86 -8.40 23.24
CA ALA A 106 -22.11 -7.41 24.28
C ALA A 106 -20.78 -6.76 24.71
N PRO A 107 -20.77 -5.45 25.07
CA PRO A 107 -19.60 -4.84 25.67
C PRO A 107 -19.26 -5.52 27.00
N ASP A 108 -18.01 -5.95 27.14
CA ASP A 108 -17.46 -6.53 28.38
C ASP A 108 -17.04 -5.45 29.39
N ASP A 109 -16.74 -4.25 28.91
CA ASP A 109 -16.25 -3.13 29.70
C ASP A 109 -17.19 -1.90 29.67
N VAL A 110 -17.25 -1.20 30.81
CA VAL A 110 -17.99 0.06 30.97
C VAL A 110 -17.23 1.27 30.43
N ARG A 111 -15.91 1.13 30.20
CA ARG A 111 -15.05 2.14 29.60
C ARG A 111 -15.59 2.58 28.23
N LYS A 112 -15.28 3.84 27.88
CA LYS A 112 -15.64 4.45 26.60
C LYS A 112 -14.42 5.18 26.07
N HIS A 113 -14.16 5.08 24.78
CA HIS A 113 -13.11 5.86 24.12
C HIS A 113 -11.75 5.73 24.83
N ALA A 114 -11.42 4.53 25.31
CA ALA A 114 -10.20 4.30 26.06
C ALA A 114 -9.01 4.16 25.10
N LEU A 115 -7.82 4.56 25.58
CA LEU A 115 -6.58 4.38 24.83
C LEU A 115 -6.27 2.91 24.49
N SER A 116 -6.75 1.96 25.29
CA SER A 116 -6.56 0.52 25.03
C SER A 116 -7.39 0.00 23.87
N ASP A 117 -8.52 0.65 23.56
CA ASP A 117 -9.52 0.11 22.64
C ASP A 117 -9.29 0.73 21.25
N ALA A 118 -8.04 0.70 20.80
CA ALA A 118 -7.60 1.27 19.54
C ALA A 118 -7.54 0.20 18.45
N ILE A 119 -7.82 0.61 17.22
CA ILE A 119 -7.40 -0.10 16.01
C ILE A 119 -6.42 0.77 15.24
N ALA A 120 -5.49 0.16 14.51
CA ALA A 120 -4.56 0.88 13.65
C ALA A 120 -4.88 0.64 12.18
N ILE A 121 -4.85 1.69 11.35
CA ILE A 121 -4.97 1.58 9.90
C ILE A 121 -3.75 2.23 9.21
N PRO A 122 -3.11 1.54 8.24
CA PRO A 122 -1.88 2.02 7.58
C PRO A 122 -2.20 3.03 6.47
N VAL A 123 -2.89 4.11 6.82
CA VAL A 123 -3.27 5.20 5.89
C VAL A 123 -2.98 6.60 6.45
N GLY A 124 -2.66 6.72 7.75
CA GLY A 124 -2.34 7.98 8.40
C GLY A 124 -0.86 8.28 8.33
N TYR A 125 -0.40 8.95 7.27
CA TYR A 125 0.98 9.44 7.14
C TYR A 125 1.05 10.97 7.28
N SER A 126 2.17 11.46 7.79
CA SER A 126 2.43 12.87 8.01
C SER A 126 2.72 13.61 6.71
N GLN A 127 2.61 14.94 6.74
CA GLN A 127 2.96 15.78 5.59
C GLN A 127 4.46 15.67 5.22
N ALA A 128 5.31 15.31 6.17
CA ALA A 128 6.73 15.07 5.96
C ALA A 128 6.96 13.77 5.17
N ASN A 129 6.17 12.73 5.45
CA ASN A 129 6.20 11.44 4.76
C ASN A 129 5.10 11.31 3.70
N LYS A 130 4.71 12.43 3.09
CA LYS A 130 3.72 12.42 2.00
C LYS A 130 4.17 11.49 0.87
N ILE A 131 3.20 10.94 0.16
CA ILE A 131 3.44 10.16 -1.06
C ILE A 131 4.32 10.98 -2.02
N SER A 132 5.53 10.46 -2.30
CA SER A 132 6.48 11.02 -3.28
C SER A 132 5.90 10.84 -4.70
N ASN A 133 6.34 11.56 -5.74
CA ASN A 133 5.99 11.24 -7.15
C ASN A 133 4.50 10.91 -7.44
N PHE A 134 3.55 11.59 -6.78
CA PHE A 134 2.12 11.29 -6.91
C PHE A 134 1.65 11.52 -8.35
N ASP A 135 0.95 10.54 -8.94
CA ASP A 135 0.33 10.65 -10.26
C ASP A 135 -1.08 11.27 -10.12
N PRO A 136 -1.32 12.49 -10.62
CA PRO A 136 -2.61 13.15 -10.48
C PRO A 136 -3.66 12.67 -11.48
N ASP A 137 -3.26 11.95 -12.53
CA ASP A 137 -4.12 11.66 -13.69
C ASP A 137 -4.56 10.19 -13.74
N ASN A 138 -3.83 9.29 -13.06
CA ASN A 138 -4.04 7.85 -13.16
C ASN A 138 -4.20 7.18 -11.79
N LEU A 139 -4.89 6.04 -11.77
CA LEU A 139 -4.88 5.16 -10.60
C LEU A 139 -3.59 4.35 -10.60
N GLU A 140 -2.86 4.35 -9.48
CA GLU A 140 -1.59 3.63 -9.36
C GLU A 140 -1.49 2.84 -8.05
N ILE A 141 -1.06 1.58 -8.14
CA ILE A 141 -0.54 0.77 -7.02
C ILE A 141 0.93 0.55 -7.29
N ARG A 142 1.80 0.93 -6.36
CA ARG A 142 3.26 0.86 -6.60
C ARG A 142 4.09 0.63 -5.35
N SER A 143 5.36 0.36 -5.60
CA SER A 143 6.43 0.32 -4.62
C SER A 143 7.39 1.49 -4.81
N GLU A 144 8.05 1.91 -3.74
CA GLU A 144 9.17 2.88 -3.83
C GLU A 144 10.37 2.29 -4.61
N GLY A 145 10.43 0.96 -4.79
CA GLY A 145 11.41 0.27 -5.62
C GLY A 145 11.18 0.38 -7.13
N GLY A 146 10.11 1.07 -7.57
CA GLY A 146 9.84 1.37 -8.98
C GLY A 146 8.92 0.40 -9.72
N ALA A 147 8.43 -0.66 -9.07
CA ALA A 147 7.36 -1.49 -9.64
C ALA A 147 5.99 -0.82 -9.43
N SER A 148 5.14 -0.82 -10.47
CA SER A 148 3.79 -0.23 -10.44
C SER A 148 2.78 -0.95 -11.35
N ILE A 149 1.52 -0.83 -10.96
CA ILE A 149 0.33 -1.18 -11.74
C ILE A 149 -0.46 0.12 -11.89
N LYS A 150 -0.65 0.58 -13.12
CA LYS A 150 -1.33 1.84 -13.42
C LYS A 150 -2.52 1.61 -14.34
N ILE A 151 -3.63 2.27 -14.06
CA ILE A 151 -4.84 2.28 -14.89
C ILE A 151 -5.08 3.72 -15.35
N THR A 152 -5.08 3.92 -16.67
CA THR A 152 -5.28 5.25 -17.27
C THR A 152 -6.76 5.52 -17.59
N PRO A 153 -7.19 6.79 -17.67
CA PRO A 153 -8.54 7.16 -18.08
C PRO A 153 -8.94 6.63 -19.48
N ASP A 154 -7.96 6.41 -20.35
CA ASP A 154 -8.17 5.89 -21.71
C ASP A 154 -8.41 4.37 -21.74
N GLY A 155 -8.40 3.72 -20.57
CA GLY A 155 -8.66 2.28 -20.43
C GLY A 155 -7.43 1.40 -20.56
N ASN A 156 -6.22 1.98 -20.58
CA ASN A 156 -4.98 1.21 -20.62
C ASN A 156 -4.59 0.75 -19.22
N ILE A 157 -4.00 -0.45 -19.14
CA ILE A 157 -3.36 -0.98 -17.94
C ILE A 157 -1.87 -1.08 -18.22
N GLU A 158 -1.06 -0.33 -17.48
CA GLU A 158 0.39 -0.33 -17.58
C GLU A 158 0.98 -1.09 -16.39
N LEU A 159 1.83 -2.07 -16.68
CA LEU A 159 2.56 -2.84 -15.68
C LEU A 159 4.04 -2.52 -15.81
N ASN A 160 4.61 -1.90 -14.77
CA ASN A 160 6.02 -1.56 -14.71
C ASN A 160 6.69 -2.32 -13.57
N GLY A 161 7.90 -2.79 -13.79
CA GLY A 161 8.68 -3.48 -12.77
C GLY A 161 9.82 -4.26 -13.39
N ASN A 162 10.76 -4.68 -12.55
CA ASN A 162 11.93 -5.45 -12.97
C ASN A 162 11.60 -6.96 -13.12
N ALA A 163 10.37 -7.31 -13.53
CA ALA A 163 9.89 -8.68 -13.55
C ALA A 163 10.13 -9.33 -14.92
N ASP A 164 10.66 -10.56 -14.90
CA ASP A 164 11.03 -11.39 -16.05
C ASP A 164 9.97 -11.44 -17.16
N PHE A 165 8.67 -11.36 -16.86
CA PHE A 165 7.61 -11.48 -17.86
C PHE A 165 7.36 -10.23 -18.72
N VAL A 166 7.44 -9.02 -18.14
CA VAL A 166 7.30 -7.78 -18.94
C VAL A 166 8.52 -7.64 -19.86
N THR A 167 9.71 -7.88 -19.30
CA THR A 167 10.96 -7.95 -20.07
C THR A 167 10.90 -9.05 -21.14
N ALA A 168 10.36 -10.24 -20.85
CA ALA A 168 10.27 -11.31 -21.84
C ALA A 168 9.29 -11.00 -22.99
N PHE A 169 8.19 -10.28 -22.75
CA PHE A 169 7.32 -9.81 -23.83
C PHE A 169 7.99 -8.75 -24.69
N ASP A 170 8.74 -7.82 -24.08
CA ASP A 170 9.54 -6.83 -24.80
C ASP A 170 10.65 -7.50 -25.63
N ASP A 171 11.34 -8.49 -25.07
CA ASP A 171 12.36 -9.29 -25.76
C ASP A 171 11.76 -10.08 -26.93
N MET A 172 10.59 -10.71 -26.74
CA MET A 172 9.88 -11.39 -27.82
C MET A 172 9.46 -10.42 -28.92
N LYS A 173 8.97 -9.23 -28.57
CA LYS A 173 8.65 -8.19 -29.52
C LYS A 173 9.91 -7.74 -30.28
N ALA A 174 11.01 -7.50 -29.59
CA ALA A 174 12.27 -7.09 -30.19
C ALA A 174 12.80 -8.15 -31.17
N ALA A 175 12.79 -9.44 -30.77
CA ALA A 175 13.18 -10.55 -31.64
C ALA A 175 12.28 -10.67 -32.87
N PHE A 176 10.96 -10.47 -32.71
CA PHE A 176 10.03 -10.47 -33.83
C PHE A 176 10.26 -9.29 -34.77
N ASP A 177 10.44 -8.07 -34.25
CA ASP A 177 10.75 -6.88 -35.04
C ASP A 177 12.07 -7.07 -35.83
N GLN A 178 13.06 -7.73 -35.22
CA GLN A 178 14.32 -8.09 -35.86
C GLN A 178 14.12 -9.14 -36.97
N LEU A 179 13.29 -10.16 -36.73
CA LEU A 179 12.94 -11.15 -37.75
C LEU A 179 12.24 -10.50 -38.95
N VAL A 180 11.31 -9.57 -38.71
CA VAL A 180 10.64 -8.80 -39.76
C VAL A 180 11.66 -8.00 -40.58
N ASN A 181 12.56 -7.29 -39.91
CA ASN A 181 13.61 -6.53 -40.57
C ASN A 181 14.57 -7.42 -41.39
N ASP A 182 14.96 -8.58 -40.85
CA ASP A 182 15.82 -9.54 -41.55
C ASP A 182 15.12 -10.15 -42.78
N PHE A 183 13.80 -10.35 -42.70
CA PHE A 183 12.99 -10.80 -43.84
C PHE A 183 12.84 -9.71 -44.91
N ASP A 184 12.57 -8.46 -44.52
CA ASP A 184 12.40 -7.33 -45.45
C ASP A 184 13.70 -6.98 -46.18
N LEU A 185 14.85 -7.15 -45.53
CA LEU A 185 16.17 -6.97 -46.14
C LEU A 185 16.66 -8.20 -46.91
N HIS A 186 15.88 -9.29 -46.94
CA HIS A 186 16.29 -10.53 -47.56
C HIS A 186 16.40 -10.40 -49.08
N GLN A 187 17.56 -10.75 -49.64
CA GLN A 187 17.80 -10.77 -51.08
C GLN A 187 18.33 -12.11 -51.55
N HIS A 188 17.79 -12.61 -52.67
CA HIS A 188 18.38 -13.71 -53.42
C HIS A 188 19.22 -13.15 -54.57
N THR A 189 20.46 -13.61 -54.69
CA THR A 189 21.29 -13.33 -55.86
C THR A 189 20.94 -14.32 -56.96
N ILE A 190 20.61 -13.79 -58.15
CA ILE A 190 20.55 -14.59 -59.37
C ILE A 190 21.89 -14.46 -60.10
N THR A 191 22.57 -15.58 -60.33
CA THR A 191 23.77 -15.62 -61.15
C THR A 191 23.37 -15.29 -62.58
N SER A 192 23.92 -14.22 -63.14
CA SER A 192 23.53 -13.69 -64.45
C SER A 192 23.59 -14.77 -65.54
N GLY A 193 22.44 -15.05 -66.18
CA GLY A 193 22.41 -15.74 -67.48
C GLY A 193 21.49 -16.95 -67.66
N SER A 194 20.50 -17.24 -66.81
CA SER A 194 19.50 -18.28 -67.13
C SER A 194 18.15 -18.05 -66.47
N SER A 195 17.09 -18.31 -67.24
CA SER A 195 15.66 -18.21 -66.86
C SER A 195 15.22 -19.16 -65.72
N ALA A 196 16.15 -19.94 -65.15
CA ALA A 196 15.95 -20.87 -64.04
C ALA A 196 17.28 -20.99 -63.25
N GLY A 197 17.72 -19.91 -62.61
CA GLY A 197 18.88 -19.95 -61.72
C GLY A 197 18.53 -20.55 -60.36
N THR A 198 19.34 -21.48 -59.86
CA THR A 198 19.25 -21.96 -58.48
C THR A 198 19.62 -20.81 -57.53
N THR A 199 18.74 -20.49 -56.58
CA THR A 199 19.04 -19.48 -55.55
C THR A 199 20.05 -20.03 -54.55
N THR A 200 20.95 -19.18 -54.06
CA THR A 200 21.77 -19.48 -52.89
C THR A 200 21.13 -18.92 -51.62
N PRO A 201 21.44 -19.48 -50.43
CA PRO A 201 21.05 -18.88 -49.16
C PRO A 201 21.45 -17.39 -49.05
N PRO A 202 20.75 -16.59 -48.23
CA PRO A 202 21.04 -15.17 -48.07
C PRO A 202 22.47 -14.91 -47.58
N LEU A 203 23.03 -13.76 -47.99
CA LEU A 203 24.39 -13.33 -47.60
C LEU A 203 24.51 -13.04 -46.10
N THR A 204 23.40 -12.64 -45.46
CA THR A 204 23.32 -12.40 -44.02
C THR A 204 22.12 -13.16 -43.46
N PRO A 205 22.32 -14.23 -42.67
CA PRO A 205 21.24 -14.93 -42.00
C PRO A 205 20.63 -14.06 -40.90
N SER A 206 19.39 -14.38 -40.53
CA SER A 206 18.70 -13.66 -39.44
C SER A 206 19.48 -13.81 -38.13
N THR A 207 19.50 -12.72 -37.36
CA THR A 207 20.13 -12.65 -36.03
C THR A 207 19.10 -12.57 -34.91
N ALA A 208 17.81 -12.67 -35.24
CA ALA A 208 16.74 -12.75 -34.26
C ALA A 208 16.92 -13.99 -33.38
N ASP A 209 17.02 -13.78 -32.06
CA ASP A 209 17.16 -14.84 -31.08
C ASP A 209 16.05 -14.73 -30.02
N MET A 210 15.30 -15.81 -29.86
CA MET A 210 14.24 -15.94 -28.86
C MET A 210 14.66 -16.79 -27.66
N ALA A 211 15.87 -17.35 -27.66
CA ALA A 211 16.35 -18.23 -26.59
C ALA A 211 16.56 -17.50 -25.24
N GLY A 212 16.60 -16.16 -25.26
CA GLY A 212 16.63 -15.32 -24.05
C GLY A 212 15.27 -15.10 -23.38
N ALA A 213 14.15 -15.34 -24.09
CA ALA A 213 12.82 -15.09 -23.56
C ALA A 213 12.40 -16.17 -22.54
N LYS A 214 12.50 -15.85 -21.25
CA LYS A 214 12.19 -16.76 -20.13
C LYS A 214 10.69 -16.79 -19.81
N VAL A 215 9.84 -17.19 -20.75
CA VAL A 215 8.41 -17.41 -20.45
C VAL A 215 8.16 -18.89 -20.19
N GLU A 216 8.39 -19.35 -18.95
CA GLU A 216 8.29 -20.77 -18.60
C GLU A 216 6.84 -21.23 -18.33
N THR A 217 5.91 -20.32 -18.01
CA THR A 217 4.46 -20.63 -17.95
C THR A 217 3.60 -19.37 -18.06
N VAL A 218 2.72 -19.30 -19.06
CA VAL A 218 1.60 -18.35 -19.08
C VAL A 218 0.35 -19.12 -18.62
N MET A 219 0.01 -18.98 -17.34
CA MET A 219 -1.31 -19.43 -16.86
C MET A 219 -2.33 -18.38 -17.29
N VAL A 220 -2.90 -18.55 -18.48
CA VAL A 220 -4.17 -17.89 -18.82
C VAL A 220 -5.26 -18.74 -18.18
N SER A 221 -5.88 -18.24 -17.11
CA SER A 221 -7.14 -18.78 -16.60
C SER A 221 -8.29 -18.39 -17.52
#